data_AF-A0A7S2X9W7-F1
#
_entry.id   AF-A0A7S2X9W7-F1
#
_cell.length_a   1.000
_cell.length_b   1.000
_cell.length_c   1.000
_cell.angle_alpha   90.00
_cell.angle_beta   90.00
_cell.angle_gamma   90.00
#
_symmetry.space_group_name_H-M   'P 1'
#
loop_
_entity.id
_entity.type
_entity.pdbx_description
1 polymer ?
#
loop_
_entity_poly.entity_id
_entity_poly.type
_entity_poly.pdbx_seq_one_letter_code
_entity_poly.pdbx_strand_id
1 'polypeptide(L)'
;KKTSGIPGVCAVVGFPLGAMASQAKAFETKLAVQAGAKEIDMVINVGKLRDKDYSYVSKDIKGVVDAARPYGVKVILETCLLTKEEKQKACLLSKEAGAAFVK
;
A
#
# COMPACT_ATOMS: atom_id res chain seq x y z
N LYS A 1 10.45 -27.10 5.63
CA LYS A 1 11.39 -26.41 4.71
C LYS A 1 12.00 -25.25 5.48
N LYS A 2 13.30 -25.32 5.82
CA LYS A 2 14.03 -24.20 6.44
C LYS A 2 14.01 -23.03 5.46
N THR A 3 13.35 -21.93 5.81
CA THR A 3 13.52 -20.66 5.11
C THR A 3 14.93 -20.18 5.42
N SER A 4 15.77 -20.00 4.40
CA SER A 4 16.98 -19.19 4.50
C SER A 4 16.63 -17.93 5.31
N GLY A 5 17.43 -17.51 6.30
CA GLY A 5 17.13 -16.35 7.16
C GLY A 5 17.04 -14.99 6.44
N ILE A 6 16.84 -15.00 5.12
CA ILE A 6 16.55 -13.88 4.25
C ILE A 6 15.04 -13.59 4.34
N PRO A 7 14.63 -12.34 4.60
CA PRO A 7 13.23 -11.92 4.53
C PRO A 7 12.57 -12.33 3.19
N GLY A 8 11.26 -12.52 3.20
CA GLY A 8 10.51 -12.78 1.96
C GLY A 8 10.74 -11.67 0.92
N VAL A 9 10.65 -12.03 -0.37
CA VAL A 9 10.78 -11.05 -1.47
C VAL A 9 9.68 -9.98 -1.31
N CYS A 10 10.08 -8.71 -1.29
CA CYS A 10 9.18 -7.57 -1.25
C CYS A 10 9.16 -6.88 -2.62
N ALA A 11 7.97 -6.51 -3.10
CA ALA A 11 7.80 -5.74 -4.32
C ALA A 11 7.11 -4.40 -4.02
N VAL A 12 7.36 -3.39 -4.85
CA VAL A 12 6.68 -2.09 -4.76
C VAL A 12 5.48 -2.03 -5.69
N VAL A 13 4.45 -1.27 -5.33
CA VAL A 13 3.21 -1.10 -6.12
C VAL A 13 2.83 0.37 -6.22
N GLY A 14 2.51 0.82 -7.44
CA GLY A 14 2.24 2.22 -7.74
C GLY A 14 3.37 3.17 -7.41
N PHE A 15 4.60 2.67 -7.45
CA PHE A 15 5.79 3.40 -7.06
C PHE A 15 6.39 4.22 -8.23
N PRO A 16 6.98 5.40 -7.96
CA PRO A 16 7.07 6.08 -6.66
C PRO A 16 5.90 7.04 -6.37
N LEU A 17 5.08 7.38 -7.37
CA LEU A 17 4.17 8.54 -7.24
C LEU A 17 2.81 8.23 -6.59
N GLY A 18 2.38 6.96 -6.59
CA GLY A 18 1.08 6.54 -6.05
C GLY A 18 -0.15 7.03 -6.83
N ALA A 19 0.04 7.76 -7.94
CA ALA A 19 -1.00 8.47 -8.68
C ALA A 19 -1.69 7.65 -9.80
N MET A 20 -1.53 6.32 -9.81
CA MET A 20 -2.24 5.45 -10.75
C MET A 20 -3.64 5.05 -10.26
N ALA A 21 -4.45 4.49 -11.15
CA ALA A 21 -5.78 3.98 -10.81
C ALA A 21 -5.72 2.82 -9.82
N SER A 22 -6.67 2.77 -8.87
CA SER A 22 -6.72 1.71 -7.84
C SER A 22 -6.79 0.30 -8.40
N GLN A 23 -7.52 0.10 -9.49
CA GLN A 23 -7.61 -1.20 -10.15
C GLN A 23 -6.25 -1.65 -10.71
N ALA A 24 -5.45 -0.71 -11.21
CA ALA A 24 -4.13 -1.01 -11.72
C ALA A 24 -3.16 -1.39 -10.58
N LYS A 25 -3.22 -0.72 -9.42
CA LYS A 25 -2.43 -1.13 -8.23
C LYS A 25 -2.78 -2.53 -7.76
N ALA A 26 -4.08 -2.85 -7.69
CA ALA A 26 -4.53 -4.17 -7.31
C ALA A 26 -4.09 -5.25 -8.32
N PHE A 27 -4.09 -4.93 -9.61
CA PHE A 27 -3.61 -5.84 -10.66
C PHE A 27 -2.09 -6.06 -10.57
N GLU A 28 -1.31 -4.98 -10.43
CA GLU A 28 0.15 -5.04 -10.22
C GLU A 28 0.49 -5.89 -8.99
N THR A 29 -0.27 -5.71 -7.91
CA THR A 29 -0.14 -6.51 -6.67
C THR A 29 -0.34 -8.00 -6.93
N LYS A 30 -1.41 -8.37 -7.65
CA LYS A 30 -1.68 -9.78 -8.00
C LYS A 30 -0.53 -10.39 -8.80
N LEU A 31 -0.01 -9.67 -9.78
CA LEU A 31 1.12 -10.15 -10.59
C LEU A 31 2.39 -10.31 -9.74
N ALA A 32 2.70 -9.35 -8.87
CA ALA A 32 3.86 -9.43 -7.99
C ALA A 32 3.77 -10.64 -7.05
N VAL A 33 2.60 -10.88 -6.45
CA VAL A 33 2.37 -12.05 -5.59
C VAL A 33 2.50 -13.36 -6.38
N GLN A 34 1.93 -13.44 -7.60
CA GLN A 34 2.08 -14.61 -8.48
C GLN A 34 3.53 -14.86 -8.88
N ALA A 35 4.34 -13.80 -9.02
CA ALA A 35 5.77 -13.87 -9.29
C ALA A 35 6.61 -14.21 -8.04
N GLY A 36 6.00 -14.37 -6.86
CA GLY A 36 6.64 -14.85 -5.65
C GLY A 36 6.92 -13.78 -4.58
N ALA A 37 6.41 -12.56 -4.76
CA ALA A 37 6.44 -11.55 -3.69
C ALA A 37 5.63 -12.05 -2.49
N LYS A 38 6.22 -11.92 -1.29
CA LYS A 38 5.60 -12.27 0.00
C LYS A 38 5.29 -11.04 0.86
N GLU A 39 5.52 -9.86 0.29
CA GLU A 39 5.26 -8.58 0.89
C GLU A 39 5.12 -7.52 -0.21
N ILE A 40 4.30 -6.51 0.03
CA ILE A 40 4.02 -5.43 -0.90
C ILE A 40 4.20 -4.08 -0.21
N ASP A 41 4.98 -3.18 -0.81
CA ASP A 41 5.13 -1.78 -0.40
C ASP A 41 4.38 -0.89 -1.41
N MET A 42 3.17 -0.46 -1.07
CA MET A 42 2.36 0.41 -1.95
C MET A 42 2.55 1.89 -1.61
N VAL A 43 2.47 2.79 -2.61
CA VAL A 43 2.40 4.24 -2.37
C VAL A 43 0.95 4.72 -2.37
N ILE A 44 0.54 5.51 -1.37
CA ILE A 44 -0.80 6.11 -1.34
C ILE A 44 -0.99 7.11 -2.48
N ASN A 45 -2.24 7.36 -2.86
CA ASN A 45 -2.53 8.51 -3.71
C ASN A 45 -2.53 9.80 -2.87
N VAL A 46 -1.38 10.50 -2.85
CA VAL A 46 -1.19 11.74 -2.09
C VAL A 46 -2.16 12.84 -2.52
N GLY A 47 -2.42 12.98 -3.83
CA GLY A 47 -3.38 13.97 -4.34
C GLY A 47 -4.78 13.76 -3.74
N LYS A 48 -5.26 12.52 -3.77
CA LYS A 48 -6.57 12.16 -3.18
C LYS A 48 -6.63 12.33 -1.67
N LEU A 49 -5.53 12.09 -0.96
CA LEU A 49 -5.46 12.37 0.48
C LEU A 49 -5.61 13.88 0.75
N ARG A 50 -4.89 14.73 0.01
CA ARG A 50 -4.91 16.20 0.16
C ARG A 50 -6.25 16.81 -0.25
N ASP A 51 -6.92 16.22 -1.25
CA ASP A 51 -8.29 16.55 -1.65
C ASP A 51 -9.34 16.09 -0.62
N LYS A 52 -8.92 15.42 0.47
CA LYS A 52 -9.77 14.83 1.50
C LYS A 52 -10.73 13.76 0.97
N ASP A 53 -10.41 13.16 -0.17
CA ASP A 53 -11.13 12.02 -0.75
C ASP A 53 -10.70 10.73 -0.04
N TYR A 54 -11.02 10.66 1.25
CA TYR A 54 -10.63 9.55 2.12
C TYR A 54 -11.31 8.24 1.72
N SER A 55 -12.48 8.31 1.09
CA SER A 55 -13.16 7.11 0.56
C SER A 55 -12.33 6.48 -0.54
N TYR A 56 -11.79 7.29 -1.47
CA TYR A 56 -10.88 6.80 -2.50
C TYR A 56 -9.63 6.18 -1.88
N VAL A 57 -8.95 6.91 -0.98
CA VAL A 57 -7.70 6.44 -0.37
C VAL A 57 -7.91 5.12 0.39
N SER A 58 -8.99 5.00 1.18
CA SER A 58 -9.33 3.77 1.90
C SER A 58 -9.57 2.60 0.95
N LYS A 59 -10.37 2.80 -0.12
CA LYS A 59 -10.66 1.78 -1.13
C LYS A 59 -9.41 1.37 -1.92
N ASP A 60 -8.53 2.32 -2.22
CA ASP A 60 -7.25 2.09 -2.91
C ASP A 60 -6.35 1.15 -2.09
N ILE A 61 -6.15 1.47 -0.81
CA ILE A 61 -5.36 0.63 0.11
C ILE A 61 -6.01 -0.73 0.30
N LYS A 62 -7.33 -0.77 0.53
CA LYS A 62 -8.06 -2.02 0.75
C LYS A 62 -7.98 -2.95 -0.47
N GLY A 63 -8.07 -2.40 -1.68
CA GLY A 63 -7.93 -3.16 -2.92
C GLY A 63 -6.56 -3.82 -3.06
N VAL A 64 -5.49 -3.13 -2.66
CA VAL A 64 -4.13 -3.69 -2.62
C VAL A 64 -4.00 -4.75 -1.51
N VAL A 65 -4.50 -4.47 -0.30
CA VAL A 65 -4.50 -5.44 0.82
C VAL A 65 -5.21 -6.73 0.43
N ASP A 66 -6.38 -6.64 -0.20
CA ASP A 66 -7.14 -7.81 -0.63
C ASP A 66 -6.43 -8.58 -1.74
N ALA A 67 -5.80 -7.87 -2.69
CA ALA A 67 -5.02 -8.46 -3.77
C ALA A 67 -3.73 -9.16 -3.27
N ALA A 68 -3.17 -8.70 -2.16
CA ALA A 68 -1.93 -9.23 -1.59
C ALA A 68 -2.14 -10.48 -0.72
N ARG A 69 -3.37 -10.80 -0.30
CA ARG A 69 -3.63 -11.91 0.63
C ARG A 69 -3.02 -13.23 0.15
N PRO A 70 -2.40 -14.02 1.04
CA PRO A 70 -2.34 -13.84 2.50
C PRO A 70 -1.16 -12.97 2.99
N TYR A 71 -0.44 -12.30 2.09
CA TYR A 71 0.76 -11.53 2.39
C TYR A 71 0.45 -10.12 2.92
N GLY A 72 1.40 -9.56 3.66
CA GLY A 72 1.28 -8.23 4.27
C GLY A 72 1.53 -7.10 3.28
N VAL A 73 0.88 -5.96 3.54
CA VAL A 73 1.07 -4.71 2.78
C VAL A 73 1.62 -3.64 3.72
N LYS A 74 2.70 -2.97 3.28
CA LYS A 74 3.18 -1.71 3.85
C LYS A 74 2.67 -0.56 2.99
N VAL A 75 2.22 0.50 3.64
CA VAL A 75 1.66 1.68 2.96
C VAL A 75 2.62 2.85 3.12
N ILE A 76 3.31 3.22 2.04
CA ILE A 76 4.19 4.38 1.93
C ILE A 76 3.33 5.65 1.88
N LEU A 77 3.51 6.52 2.87
CA LEU A 77 2.72 7.74 3.03
C LEU A 77 3.31 8.95 2.31
N GLU A 78 4.57 8.89 1.91
CA GLU A 78 5.33 10.01 1.33
C GLU A 78 5.32 11.24 2.26
N THR A 79 5.75 11.02 3.52
CA THR A 79 5.56 11.98 4.63
C THR A 79 6.23 13.33 4.44
N CYS A 80 7.16 13.48 3.49
CA CYS A 80 7.76 14.76 3.12
C CYS A 80 6.75 15.73 2.47
N LEU A 81 5.64 15.21 1.93
CA LEU A 81 4.59 15.98 1.25
C LEU A 81 3.38 16.28 2.14
N LEU A 82 3.32 15.71 3.35
CA LEU A 82 2.13 15.70 4.19
C LEU A 82 2.29 16.56 5.44
N THR A 83 1.19 17.20 5.87
CA THR A 83 1.11 17.80 7.21
C THR A 83 1.02 16.72 8.30
N LYS A 84 1.09 17.13 9.57
CA LYS A 84 0.94 16.21 10.71
C LYS A 84 -0.46 15.57 10.71
N GLU A 85 -1.49 16.36 10.42
CA GLU A 85 -2.88 15.93 10.38
C GLU A 85 -3.12 14.94 9.22
N GLU A 86 -2.55 15.23 8.05
CA GLU A 86 -2.62 14.33 6.89
C GLU A 86 -1.91 13.00 7.18
N LYS A 87 -0.74 13.01 7.84
CA LYS A 87 -0.05 11.79 8.29
C LYS A 87 -0.91 10.97 9.25
N GLN A 88 -1.51 11.60 10.25
CA GLN A 88 -2.40 10.92 11.20
C GLN A 88 -3.59 10.29 10.48
N LYS A 89 -4.21 11.03 9.55
CA LYS A 89 -5.34 10.52 8.78
C LYS A 89 -4.94 9.36 7.88
N ALA A 90 -3.80 9.45 7.19
CA ALA A 90 -3.30 8.38 6.35
C ALA A 90 -2.98 7.12 7.16
N CYS A 91 -2.35 7.24 8.34
CA CYS A 91 -2.12 6.11 9.25
C CYS A 91 -3.43 5.43 9.67
N LEU A 92 -4.47 6.20 10.00
CA LEU A 92 -5.77 5.66 10.36
C LEU A 92 -6.40 4.89 9.19
N LEU A 93 -6.41 5.47 8.00
CA LEU A 93 -6.97 4.84 6.80
C LEU A 93 -6.22 3.54 6.45
N SER A 94 -4.88 3.54 6.56
CA SER A 94 -4.07 2.34 6.35
C SER A 94 -4.41 1.23 7.34
N LYS A 95 -4.56 1.57 8.63
CA LYS A 95 -4.95 0.62 9.68
C LYS A 95 -6.34 0.04 9.42
N GLU A 96 -7.32 0.88 9.12
CA GLU A 96 -8.71 0.46 8.86
C GLU A 96 -8.82 -0.41 7.60
N ALA A 97 -7.99 -0.15 6.58
CA ALA A 97 -7.94 -0.96 5.37
C ALA A 97 -7.22 -2.32 5.55
N GLY A 98 -6.57 -2.55 6.70
CA GLY A 98 -5.89 -3.81 7.02
C GLY A 98 -4.43 -3.87 6.58
N ALA A 99 -3.76 -2.73 6.39
CA ALA A 99 -2.32 -2.71 6.15
C ALA A 99 -1.55 -3.28 7.37
N ALA A 100 -0.48 -4.01 7.11
CA ALA A 100 0.39 -4.56 8.14
C ALA A 100 1.36 -3.51 8.70
N PHE A 101 1.78 -2.56 7.85
CA PHE A 101 2.68 -1.48 8.22
C PHE A 101 2.30 -0.17 7.54
N VAL A 102 2.72 0.93 8.15
CA VAL A 102 2.87 2.25 7.50
C VAL A 102 4.36 2.52 7.31
N LYS A 103 4.72 3.13 6.18
CA LYS A 103 6.10 3.41 5.77
C LYS A 103 6.27 4.89 5.39
#